data_AF-A0A9R1P0H5-F1
#
_entry.id   AF-A0A9R1P0H5-F1
#
_cell.length_a   1.000
_cell.length_b   1.000
_cell.length_c   1.000
_cell.angle_alpha   90.00
_cell.angle_beta   90.00
_cell.angle_gamma   90.00
#
_symmetry.space_group_name_H-M   'P 1'
#
loop_
_entity.id
_entity.type
_entity.pdbx_description
1 polymer ?
#
loop_
_entity_poly.entity_id
_entity_poly.type
_entity_poly.pdbx_seq_one_letter_code
_entity_poly.pdbx_strand_id
1 'polypeptide(L)'
;MSSSSSTPAILPQEGDAETNEELYGQFTELASSWPCSRGLSRANLLYRHEKGWYSTLPPMVGAMVADARFAARPSDVVVATMPKSGTTWMKALLYSTVHRREHAPGGPGHPFNSVGPHECVRHLEYQLYTHVPLASLPRSVAASGCRIVYVCRNPKDMLVSTWSFVNKFRAEDGLEPISVEAAAGYFCDGVSASGPYWDHVLGYWRAHLANPERVLFFRYEEMSRDPAAHVRRLAEFVGRPFSAEEEEDGAVDAVVKLCSFFRRGLVGDWENHLSPETARKIDAITDAKFRAFGLSV
;
A
#
# COMPACT_ATOMS: atom_id res chain seq x y z
N MET A 1 24.93 -30.23 51.45
CA MET A 1 25.48 -28.94 50.98
C MET A 1 25.81 -29.12 49.52
N SER A 2 24.87 -28.70 48.68
CA SER A 2 24.89 -28.90 47.23
C SER A 2 25.83 -27.87 46.59
N SER A 3 26.94 -28.32 46.03
CA SER A 3 27.85 -27.49 45.25
C SER A 3 27.31 -27.35 43.83
N SER A 4 26.72 -26.20 43.54
CA SER A 4 26.30 -25.76 42.22
C SER A 4 27.49 -25.62 41.29
N SER A 5 27.64 -26.56 40.37
CA SER A 5 28.50 -26.44 39.20
C SER A 5 27.80 -25.52 38.19
N SER A 6 28.31 -24.30 38.06
CA SER A 6 27.90 -23.33 37.04
C SER A 6 28.49 -23.75 35.70
N THR A 7 27.68 -24.34 34.83
CA THR A 7 27.98 -24.48 33.40
C THR A 7 28.08 -23.08 32.79
N PRO A 8 29.15 -22.70 32.09
CA PRO A 8 29.21 -21.40 31.44
C PRO A 8 28.11 -21.32 30.39
N ALA A 9 27.33 -20.24 30.42
CA ALA A 9 26.46 -19.88 29.31
C ALA A 9 27.34 -19.72 28.06
N ILE A 10 27.20 -20.63 27.10
CA ILE A 10 27.72 -20.44 25.76
C ILE A 10 26.91 -19.29 25.17
N LEU A 11 27.48 -18.09 25.22
CA LEU A 11 27.02 -16.98 24.40
C LEU A 11 27.00 -17.48 22.94
N PRO A 12 25.94 -17.24 22.16
CA PRO A 12 25.97 -17.50 20.74
C PRO A 12 27.18 -16.78 20.17
N GLN A 13 28.09 -17.55 19.56
CA GLN A 13 29.15 -16.96 18.75
C GLN A 13 28.47 -16.13 17.65
N GLU A 14 28.93 -14.89 17.47
CA GLU A 14 28.61 -14.06 16.30
C GLU A 14 29.11 -14.79 15.05
N GLY A 15 28.26 -15.67 14.50
CA GLY A 15 28.49 -16.38 13.26
C GLY A 15 27.50 -15.87 12.21
N ASP A 16 28.04 -15.22 11.18
CA ASP A 16 27.43 -14.87 9.90
C ASP A 16 25.91 -14.61 9.91
N ALA A 17 25.53 -13.41 10.35
CA ALA A 17 24.25 -12.87 9.91
C ALA A 17 24.35 -12.60 8.41
N GLU A 18 23.81 -13.51 7.61
CA GLU A 18 23.68 -13.37 6.16
C GLU A 18 23.21 -11.96 5.79
N THR A 19 23.88 -11.34 4.83
CA THR A 19 23.60 -9.98 4.38
C THR A 19 22.25 -9.91 3.64
N ASN A 20 21.66 -8.72 3.56
CA ASN A 20 20.43 -8.53 2.78
C ASN A 20 20.63 -8.87 1.30
N GLU A 21 21.85 -8.73 0.76
CA GLU A 21 22.18 -9.03 -0.63
C GLU A 21 22.21 -10.54 -0.89
N GLU A 22 22.82 -11.31 0.02
CA GLU A 22 22.84 -12.78 -0.05
C GLU A 22 21.42 -13.36 0.06
N LEU A 23 20.64 -12.86 1.04
CA LEU A 23 19.25 -13.29 1.21
C LEU A 23 18.37 -12.93 0.00
N TYR A 24 18.59 -11.74 -0.58
CA TYR A 24 17.91 -11.34 -1.81
C TYR A 24 18.27 -12.28 -2.98
N GLY A 25 19.53 -12.68 -3.11
CA GLY A 25 19.99 -13.64 -4.11
C GLY A 25 19.30 -15.00 -3.96
N GLN A 26 19.24 -15.55 -2.75
CA GLN A 26 18.58 -16.82 -2.47
C GLN A 26 17.07 -16.78 -2.75
N PHE A 27 16.39 -15.73 -2.30
CA PHE A 27 14.97 -15.56 -2.60
C PHE A 27 14.71 -15.33 -4.09
N THR A 28 15.64 -14.71 -4.82
CA THR A 28 15.56 -14.61 -6.29
C THR A 28 15.63 -15.98 -6.95
N GLU A 29 16.58 -16.82 -6.55
CA GLU A 29 16.71 -18.18 -7.08
C GLU A 29 15.47 -19.03 -6.78
N LEU A 30 15.02 -19.02 -5.51
CA LEU A 30 13.83 -19.74 -5.08
C LEU A 30 12.60 -19.31 -5.88
N ALA A 31 12.34 -18.00 -5.95
CA ALA A 31 11.11 -17.49 -6.50
C ALA A 31 11.09 -17.48 -8.05
N SER A 32 12.24 -17.65 -8.69
CA SER A 32 12.34 -17.89 -10.15
C SER A 32 11.76 -19.24 -10.57
N SER A 33 11.67 -20.21 -9.65
CA SER A 33 11.09 -21.54 -9.91
C SER A 33 9.56 -21.59 -9.76
N TRP A 34 8.94 -20.52 -9.25
CA TRP A 34 7.52 -20.52 -8.90
C TRP A 34 6.60 -20.28 -10.10
N PRO A 35 5.31 -20.70 -10.01
CA PRO A 35 4.35 -20.49 -11.07
C PRO A 35 4.21 -19.02 -11.43
N CYS A 36 4.24 -18.74 -12.73
CA CYS A 36 3.97 -17.43 -13.28
C CYS A 36 2.79 -17.47 -14.27
N SER A 37 2.08 -16.36 -14.38
CA SER A 37 0.99 -16.18 -15.35
C SER A 37 1.27 -14.97 -16.24
N ARG A 38 0.70 -14.93 -17.44
CA ARG A 38 0.77 -13.73 -18.27
C ARG A 38 -0.07 -12.62 -17.64
N GLY A 39 0.57 -11.49 -17.34
CA GLY A 39 -0.08 -10.28 -16.86
C GLY A 39 -0.48 -9.30 -17.97
N LEU A 40 -0.81 -8.07 -17.57
CA LEU A 40 -1.27 -6.99 -18.46
C LEU A 40 -0.18 -6.38 -19.36
N SER A 41 1.10 -6.72 -19.18
CA SER A 41 2.23 -6.25 -20.01
C SER A 41 2.99 -7.41 -20.67
N ARG A 42 3.67 -7.16 -21.79
CA ARG A 42 4.37 -8.21 -22.59
C ARG A 42 5.59 -8.80 -21.88
N ALA A 43 6.14 -8.09 -20.88
CA ALA A 43 7.29 -8.51 -20.07
C ALA A 43 6.92 -8.92 -18.62
N ASN A 44 5.70 -8.65 -18.14
CA ASN A 44 5.29 -8.96 -16.78
C ASN A 44 4.61 -10.32 -16.68
N LEU A 45 5.42 -11.34 -16.46
CA LEU A 45 4.98 -12.51 -15.72
C LEU A 45 4.46 -12.04 -14.35
N LEU A 46 3.20 -12.33 -14.03
CA LEU A 46 2.71 -12.24 -12.66
C LEU A 46 3.23 -13.46 -11.92
N TYR A 47 4.00 -13.24 -10.87
CA TYR A 47 4.55 -14.32 -10.06
C TYR A 47 3.59 -14.64 -8.92
N ARG A 48 3.24 -15.92 -8.77
CA ARG A 48 2.34 -16.37 -7.71
C ARG A 48 3.14 -16.72 -6.47
N HIS A 49 2.91 -15.97 -5.39
CA HIS A 49 3.29 -16.37 -4.04
C HIS A 49 2.04 -16.90 -3.33
N GLU A 50 2.23 -17.73 -2.28
CA GLU A 50 1.13 -18.15 -1.38
C GLU A 50 0.28 -16.99 -0.84
N LYS A 51 0.85 -15.78 -0.79
CA LYS A 51 0.26 -14.59 -0.19
C LYS A 51 -0.29 -13.59 -1.21
N GLY A 52 -0.20 -13.87 -2.52
CA GLY A 52 -0.76 -13.04 -3.59
C GLY A 52 0.06 -13.02 -4.88
N TRP A 53 -0.39 -12.20 -5.84
CA TRP A 53 0.29 -12.00 -7.13
C TRP A 53 1.21 -10.77 -7.12
N TYR A 54 2.42 -10.92 -7.67
CA TYR A 54 3.40 -9.84 -7.81
C TYR A 54 3.63 -9.49 -9.27
N SER A 55 3.79 -8.20 -9.57
CA SER A 55 3.91 -7.69 -10.94
C SER A 55 5.18 -8.13 -11.66
N THR A 56 6.26 -8.38 -10.91
CA THR A 56 7.57 -8.84 -11.39
C THR A 56 8.29 -9.61 -10.28
N LEU A 57 9.41 -10.25 -10.61
CA LEU A 57 10.24 -11.00 -9.65
C LEU A 57 10.87 -10.10 -8.56
N PRO A 58 11.50 -8.93 -8.88
CA PRO A 58 12.13 -8.10 -7.85
C PRO A 58 11.17 -7.67 -6.73
N PRO A 59 9.89 -7.33 -7.02
CA PRO A 59 8.95 -7.06 -5.97
C PRO A 59 8.62 -8.25 -5.07
N MET A 60 8.47 -9.43 -5.63
CA MET A 60 8.21 -10.62 -4.83
C MET A 60 9.37 -10.90 -3.88
N VAL A 61 10.60 -10.89 -4.40
CA VAL A 61 11.83 -11.08 -3.62
C VAL A 61 11.97 -10.03 -2.53
N GLY A 62 11.71 -8.76 -2.86
CA GLY A 62 11.66 -7.70 -1.86
C GLY A 62 10.66 -8.04 -0.74
N ALA A 63 9.41 -8.37 -1.05
CA ALA A 63 8.46 -8.72 0.02
C ALA A 63 8.95 -9.87 0.93
N MET A 64 9.66 -10.86 0.37
CA MET A 64 10.25 -11.95 1.13
C MET A 64 11.40 -11.47 2.04
N VAL A 65 12.31 -10.62 1.53
CA VAL A 65 13.38 -10.01 2.35
C VAL A 65 12.79 -9.14 3.45
N ALA A 66 11.75 -8.36 3.14
CA ALA A 66 11.04 -7.54 4.12
C ALA A 66 10.48 -8.40 5.25
N ASP A 67 9.81 -9.52 4.92
CA ASP A 67 9.25 -10.44 5.91
C ASP A 67 10.32 -11.03 6.83
N ALA A 68 11.52 -11.29 6.29
CA ALA A 68 12.64 -11.83 7.04
C ALA A 68 13.39 -10.79 7.88
N ARG A 69 13.51 -9.53 7.42
CA ARG A 69 14.48 -8.55 7.97
C ARG A 69 13.87 -7.26 8.49
N PHE A 70 12.68 -6.87 8.03
CA PHE A 70 12.08 -5.64 8.50
C PHE A 70 11.73 -5.75 9.98
N ALA A 71 12.23 -4.84 10.80
CA ALA A 71 11.97 -4.79 12.24
C ALA A 71 11.08 -3.58 12.57
N ALA A 72 9.76 -3.78 12.47
CA ALA A 72 8.79 -2.76 12.78
C ALA A 72 8.88 -2.32 14.26
N ARG A 73 8.78 -1.01 14.49
CA ARG A 73 8.72 -0.40 15.83
C ARG A 73 7.27 -0.01 16.14
N PRO A 74 6.85 0.01 17.42
CA PRO A 74 5.50 0.44 17.80
C PRO A 74 5.15 1.87 17.32
N SER A 75 6.15 2.73 17.15
CA SER A 75 6.00 4.10 16.64
C SER A 75 5.79 4.20 15.14
N ASP A 76 6.01 3.12 14.39
CA ASP A 76 5.93 3.15 12.93
C ASP A 76 4.48 3.30 12.47
N VAL A 77 4.31 3.94 11.30
CA VAL A 77 3.04 4.03 10.59
C VAL A 77 3.23 3.45 9.20
N VAL A 78 2.52 2.37 8.91
CA VAL A 78 2.54 1.70 7.60
C VAL A 78 1.39 2.23 6.75
N VAL A 79 1.69 2.73 5.56
CA VAL A 79 0.66 3.06 4.54
C VAL A 79 0.48 1.86 3.63
N ALA A 80 -0.72 1.30 3.63
CA ALA A 80 -1.09 0.17 2.77
C ALA A 80 -2.21 0.56 1.82
N THR A 81 -2.09 0.20 0.54
CA THR A 81 -3.11 0.49 -0.48
C THR A 81 -3.03 -0.56 -1.57
N MET A 82 -4.15 -0.89 -2.19
CA MET A 82 -4.08 -1.45 -3.55
C MET A 82 -3.44 -0.40 -4.47
N PRO A 83 -2.56 -0.81 -5.41
CA PRO A 83 -2.02 0.11 -6.41
C PRO A 83 -3.14 0.94 -7.05
N LYS A 84 -2.88 2.23 -7.29
CA LYS A 84 -3.83 3.17 -7.90
C LYS A 84 -5.07 3.54 -7.05
N SER A 85 -5.06 3.19 -5.76
CA SER A 85 -6.10 3.57 -4.79
C SER A 85 -5.78 4.84 -3.98
N GLY A 86 -4.82 5.66 -4.42
CA GLY A 86 -4.46 6.93 -3.75
C GLY A 86 -3.17 6.90 -2.93
N THR A 87 -2.28 5.92 -3.14
CA THR A 87 -1.00 5.77 -2.42
C THR A 87 -0.18 7.06 -2.34
N THR A 88 0.03 7.73 -3.49
CA THR A 88 0.83 8.97 -3.54
C THR A 88 0.19 10.09 -2.71
N TRP A 89 -1.13 10.23 -2.80
CA TRP A 89 -1.86 11.25 -2.06
C TRP A 89 -1.86 10.96 -0.55
N MET A 90 -2.07 9.70 -0.15
CA MET A 90 -2.00 9.29 1.25
C MET A 90 -0.60 9.48 1.84
N LYS A 91 0.46 9.14 1.09
CA LYS A 91 1.85 9.40 1.51
C LYS A 91 2.12 10.89 1.69
N ALA A 92 1.60 11.73 0.79
CA ALA A 92 1.73 13.17 0.91
C ALA A 92 1.04 13.70 2.17
N LEU A 93 -0.24 13.33 2.37
CA LEU A 93 -1.03 13.72 3.53
C LEU A 93 -0.40 13.23 4.83
N LEU A 94 0.06 11.98 4.91
CA LEU A 94 0.73 11.45 6.10
C LEU A 94 1.99 12.24 6.43
N TYR A 95 2.88 12.43 5.44
CA TYR A 95 4.13 13.14 5.66
C TYR A 95 3.89 14.56 6.17
N SER A 96 3.08 15.33 5.43
CA SER A 96 2.78 16.71 5.76
C SER A 96 2.02 16.84 7.07
N THR A 97 1.17 15.87 7.44
CA THR A 97 0.49 15.88 8.74
C THR A 97 1.47 15.62 9.89
N VAL A 98 2.33 14.61 9.78
CA VAL A 98 3.25 14.23 10.86
C VAL A 98 4.34 15.27 11.08
N HIS A 99 4.88 15.84 9.99
CA HIS A 99 6.04 16.73 10.03
C HIS A 99 5.68 18.21 9.89
N ARG A 100 4.40 18.61 9.93
CA ARG A 100 3.95 20.01 9.73
C ARG A 100 4.67 21.06 10.58
N ARG A 101 5.14 20.70 11.77
CA ARG A 101 5.87 21.61 12.68
C ARG A 101 7.33 21.80 12.28
N GLU A 102 7.93 20.78 11.70
CA GLU A 102 9.32 20.77 11.20
C GLU A 102 9.38 21.30 9.76
N HIS A 103 8.31 21.05 9.01
CA HIS A 103 8.14 21.38 7.60
C HIS A 103 6.76 21.99 7.39
N ALA A 104 6.65 23.30 7.63
CA ALA A 104 5.41 24.03 7.43
C ALA A 104 4.87 23.83 5.99
N PRO A 105 3.58 23.49 5.81
CA PRO A 105 3.01 23.33 4.47
C PRO A 105 3.16 24.62 3.64
N GLY A 106 3.75 24.50 2.45
CA GLY A 106 4.03 25.65 1.58
C GLY A 106 5.27 26.47 1.98
N GLY A 107 6.00 26.08 3.03
CA GLY A 107 7.27 26.69 3.40
C GLY A 107 8.40 26.36 2.39
N PRO A 108 9.42 27.22 2.26
CA PRO A 108 10.52 27.02 1.31
C PRO A 108 11.34 25.75 1.61
N GLY A 109 11.40 25.34 2.89
CA GLY A 109 12.08 24.12 3.33
C GLY A 109 11.23 22.84 3.25
N HIS A 110 10.02 22.87 2.67
CA HIS A 110 9.19 21.67 2.59
C HIS A 110 9.79 20.67 1.57
N PRO A 111 9.96 19.38 1.91
CA PRO A 111 10.60 18.39 1.03
C PRO A 111 9.95 18.22 -0.34
N PHE A 112 8.64 18.44 -0.47
CA PHE A 112 7.94 18.40 -1.76
C PHE A 112 8.40 19.46 -2.79
N ASN A 113 9.26 20.40 -2.40
CA ASN A 113 9.92 21.32 -3.33
C ASN A 113 11.08 20.66 -4.10
N SER A 114 11.62 19.53 -3.61
CA SER A 114 12.78 18.85 -4.19
C SER A 114 12.56 17.36 -4.46
N VAL A 115 11.74 16.68 -3.65
CA VAL A 115 11.51 15.23 -3.73
C VAL A 115 10.02 14.89 -3.65
N GLY A 116 9.62 13.77 -4.25
CA GLY A 116 8.22 13.34 -4.26
C GLY A 116 7.76 12.67 -2.95
N PRO A 117 6.44 12.51 -2.72
CA PRO A 117 5.91 11.79 -1.54
C PRO A 117 6.43 10.36 -1.38
N HIS A 118 6.78 9.70 -2.49
CA HIS A 118 7.35 8.35 -2.48
C HIS A 118 8.79 8.31 -1.95
N GLU A 119 9.52 9.43 -1.93
CA GLU A 119 10.87 9.50 -1.36
C GLU A 119 10.82 9.86 0.14
N CYS A 120 9.84 10.68 0.53
CA CYS A 120 9.61 11.07 1.92
C CYS A 120 9.01 9.94 2.75
N VAL A 121 7.99 9.26 2.22
CA VAL A 121 7.43 8.04 2.82
C VAL A 121 7.86 6.89 1.93
N ARG A 122 9.02 6.33 2.30
CA ARG A 122 9.61 5.25 1.52
C ARG A 122 8.63 4.11 1.41
N HIS A 123 8.50 3.61 0.19
CA HIS A 123 7.93 2.29 0.03
C HIS A 123 8.81 1.32 0.80
N LEU A 124 8.21 0.37 1.53
CA LEU A 124 8.97 -0.76 1.98
C LEU A 124 9.47 -1.39 0.69
N GLU A 125 8.61 -1.88 -0.18
CA GLU A 125 8.81 -2.09 -1.62
C GLU A 125 10.21 -1.96 -2.23
N TYR A 126 10.39 -0.77 -2.77
CA TYR A 126 11.28 -0.43 -3.85
C TYR A 126 12.48 0.32 -3.28
N GLN A 127 12.39 0.72 -2.01
CA GLN A 127 13.37 1.53 -1.30
C GLN A 127 13.83 0.87 0.01
N LEU A 128 13.06 -0.11 0.53
CA LEU A 128 13.30 -0.94 1.73
C LEU A 128 12.60 -2.35 1.69
N TYR A 129 12.25 -3.00 0.55
CA TYR A 129 11.53 -4.30 0.36
C TYR A 129 9.92 -4.46 0.43
N THR A 130 9.23 -4.84 -0.69
CA THR A 130 7.76 -5.15 -1.10
C THR A 130 6.43 -4.34 -0.75
N HIS A 131 5.31 -4.42 -1.57
CA HIS A 131 3.95 -3.76 -1.64
C HIS A 131 2.93 -4.86 -1.38
N VAL A 132 2.21 -4.77 -0.29
CA VAL A 132 2.02 -5.99 0.48
C VAL A 132 0.55 -6.20 0.82
N PRO A 133 -0.09 -7.27 0.30
CA PRO A 133 -1.32 -7.78 0.90
C PRO A 133 -1.13 -7.93 2.41
N LEU A 134 -2.17 -7.73 3.23
CA LEU A 134 -2.01 -7.80 4.70
C LEU A 134 -1.28 -9.09 5.15
N ALA A 135 -1.61 -10.22 4.52
CA ALA A 135 -0.98 -11.52 4.78
C ALA A 135 0.53 -11.54 4.49
N SER A 136 1.00 -10.67 3.61
CA SER A 136 2.40 -10.50 3.23
C SER A 136 3.14 -9.49 4.09
N LEU A 137 2.47 -8.71 4.96
CA LEU A 137 3.18 -7.73 5.80
C LEU A 137 4.24 -8.46 6.63
N PRO A 138 5.42 -7.85 6.82
CA PRO A 138 6.44 -8.47 7.64
C PRO A 138 5.88 -8.90 8.97
N ARG A 139 6.20 -10.12 9.43
CA ARG A 139 5.70 -10.63 10.72
C ARG A 139 5.93 -9.66 11.88
N SER A 140 7.03 -8.88 11.82
CA SER A 140 7.32 -7.82 12.79
C SER A 140 6.26 -6.72 12.84
N VAL A 141 5.64 -6.36 11.70
CA VAL A 141 4.53 -5.40 11.65
C VAL A 141 3.37 -5.91 12.46
N ALA A 142 3.00 -7.18 12.30
CA ALA A 142 1.93 -7.81 13.08
C ALA A 142 2.27 -7.88 14.60
N ALA A 143 3.54 -8.14 14.95
CA ALA A 143 4.00 -8.29 16.32
C ALA A 143 4.25 -6.96 17.07
N SER A 144 4.65 -5.89 16.38
CA SER A 144 5.09 -4.63 17.00
C SER A 144 3.94 -3.78 17.55
N GLY A 145 2.72 -4.04 17.11
CA GLY A 145 1.57 -3.18 17.40
C GLY A 145 1.59 -1.85 16.65
N CYS A 146 2.47 -1.68 15.64
CA CYS A 146 2.52 -0.46 14.86
C CYS A 146 1.21 -0.20 14.11
N ARG A 147 1.02 1.07 13.74
CA ARG A 147 -0.22 1.56 13.14
C ARG A 147 -0.23 1.34 11.64
N ILE A 148 -1.40 1.07 11.09
CA ILE A 148 -1.62 0.86 9.66
C ILE A 148 -2.68 1.84 9.19
N VAL A 149 -2.38 2.60 8.14
CA VAL A 149 -3.36 3.41 7.40
C VAL A 149 -3.63 2.71 6.08
N TYR A 150 -4.86 2.29 5.86
CA TYR A 150 -5.32 1.65 4.64
C TYR A 150 -6.24 2.55 3.84
N VAL A 151 -6.02 2.65 2.53
CA VAL A 151 -6.95 3.34 1.61
C VAL A 151 -7.53 2.36 0.60
N CYS A 152 -8.85 2.25 0.63
CA CYS A 152 -9.66 1.58 -0.38
C CYS A 152 -10.17 2.59 -1.41
N ARG A 153 -10.40 2.16 -2.65
CA ARG A 153 -11.02 2.95 -3.72
C ARG A 153 -11.98 2.08 -4.49
N ASN A 154 -13.04 2.65 -5.05
CA ASN A 154 -13.98 1.93 -5.90
C ASN A 154 -13.24 1.05 -6.95
N PRO A 155 -13.57 -0.25 -7.06
CA PRO A 155 -12.83 -1.18 -7.92
C PRO A 155 -12.82 -0.77 -9.38
N LYS A 156 -13.88 -0.12 -9.87
CA LYS A 156 -14.00 0.31 -11.28
C LYS A 156 -13.05 1.47 -11.59
N ASP A 157 -13.02 2.49 -10.72
CA ASP A 157 -12.08 3.61 -10.85
C ASP A 157 -10.63 3.17 -10.67
N MET A 158 -10.37 2.24 -9.75
CA MET A 158 -9.05 1.67 -9.53
C MET A 158 -8.58 0.88 -10.76
N LEU A 159 -9.46 0.08 -11.36
CA LEU A 159 -9.19 -0.66 -12.59
C LEU A 159 -8.82 0.29 -13.74
N VAL A 160 -9.62 1.33 -14.00
CA VAL A 160 -9.35 2.31 -15.06
C VAL A 160 -8.02 3.03 -14.83
N SER A 161 -7.74 3.41 -13.59
CA SER A 161 -6.46 4.03 -13.24
C SER A 161 -5.28 3.09 -13.43
N THR A 162 -5.46 1.78 -13.18
CA THR A 162 -4.45 0.75 -13.42
C THR A 162 -4.24 0.51 -14.90
N TRP A 163 -5.31 0.39 -15.67
CA TRP A 163 -5.29 0.24 -17.12
C TRP A 163 -4.55 1.39 -17.81
N SER A 164 -4.92 2.64 -17.49
CA SER A 164 -4.25 3.84 -18.01
C SER A 164 -2.76 3.86 -17.66
N PHE A 165 -2.43 3.55 -16.40
CA PHE A 165 -1.04 3.49 -15.93
C PHE A 165 -0.22 2.42 -16.67
N VAL A 166 -0.77 1.22 -16.84
CA VAL A 166 -0.09 0.13 -17.57
C VAL A 166 0.11 0.49 -19.03
N ASN A 167 -0.88 1.10 -19.69
CA ASN A 167 -0.75 1.51 -21.09
C ASN A 167 0.32 2.58 -21.31
N LYS A 168 0.56 3.45 -20.32
CA LYS A 168 1.68 4.39 -20.37
C LYS A 168 3.03 3.64 -20.46
N PHE A 169 3.28 2.66 -19.61
CA PHE A 169 4.52 1.87 -19.66
C PHE A 169 4.61 1.03 -20.94
N ARG A 170 3.49 0.45 -21.38
CA ARG A 170 3.45 -0.29 -22.65
C ARG A 170 3.89 0.59 -23.81
N ALA A 171 3.44 1.84 -23.86
CA ALA A 171 3.87 2.78 -24.88
C ALA A 171 5.37 3.10 -24.80
N GLU A 172 5.92 3.29 -23.60
CA GLU A 172 7.37 3.48 -23.37
C GLU A 172 8.19 2.27 -23.84
N ASP A 173 7.65 1.06 -23.69
CA ASP A 173 8.26 -0.20 -24.16
C ASP A 173 8.01 -0.50 -25.66
N GLY A 174 7.36 0.42 -26.40
CA GLY A 174 7.03 0.21 -27.82
C GLY A 174 5.98 -0.87 -28.07
N LEU A 175 5.08 -1.09 -27.10
CA LEU A 175 4.03 -2.11 -27.13
C LEU A 175 2.66 -1.48 -27.41
N GLU A 176 1.82 -2.19 -28.16
CA GLU A 176 0.43 -1.82 -28.37
C GLU A 176 -0.33 -1.69 -27.04
N PRO A 177 -1.23 -0.71 -26.86
CA PRO A 177 -2.04 -0.59 -25.66
C PRO A 177 -2.96 -1.81 -25.50
N ILE A 178 -3.19 -2.23 -24.25
CA ILE A 178 -4.23 -3.21 -23.95
C ILE A 178 -5.59 -2.50 -23.89
N SER A 179 -6.66 -3.18 -24.33
CA SER A 179 -8.02 -2.67 -24.17
C SER A 179 -8.45 -2.70 -22.70
N VAL A 180 -9.35 -1.79 -22.34
CA VAL A 180 -9.92 -1.73 -20.99
C VAL A 180 -10.73 -2.99 -20.66
N GLU A 181 -11.41 -3.57 -21.65
CA GLU A 181 -12.19 -4.80 -21.46
C GLU A 181 -11.31 -6.03 -21.21
N ALA A 182 -10.16 -6.13 -21.88
CA ALA A 182 -9.18 -7.16 -21.57
C ALA A 182 -8.62 -6.98 -20.15
N ALA A 183 -8.30 -5.75 -19.75
CA ALA A 183 -7.86 -5.45 -18.38
C ALA A 183 -8.94 -5.81 -17.34
N ALA A 184 -10.21 -5.53 -17.63
CA ALA A 184 -11.34 -5.90 -16.79
C ALA A 184 -11.50 -7.42 -16.65
N GLY A 185 -11.28 -8.17 -17.73
CA GLY A 185 -11.26 -9.64 -17.72
C GLY A 185 -10.25 -10.17 -16.70
N TYR A 186 -8.97 -9.80 -16.83
CA TYR A 186 -7.93 -10.18 -15.88
C TYR A 186 -8.27 -9.76 -14.43
N PHE A 187 -8.80 -8.55 -14.26
CA PHE A 187 -9.18 -8.04 -12.94
C PHE A 187 -10.29 -8.88 -12.28
N CYS A 188 -11.34 -9.22 -13.03
CA CYS A 188 -12.44 -10.06 -12.55
C CYS A 188 -11.98 -11.49 -12.20
N ASP A 189 -11.01 -12.02 -12.94
CA ASP A 189 -10.44 -13.34 -12.69
C ASP A 189 -9.44 -13.32 -11.51
N GLY A 190 -9.21 -12.15 -10.89
CA GLY A 190 -8.28 -11.97 -9.77
C GLY A 190 -6.80 -11.91 -10.18
N VAL A 191 -6.53 -11.83 -11.48
CA VAL A 191 -5.19 -11.84 -12.07
C VAL A 191 -4.69 -10.40 -12.23
N SER A 192 -4.28 -9.80 -11.12
CA SER A 192 -3.74 -8.43 -11.09
C SER A 192 -2.60 -8.30 -10.07
N ALA A 193 -1.77 -7.27 -10.22
CA ALA A 193 -0.72 -6.98 -9.23
C ALA A 193 -1.36 -6.72 -7.86
N SER A 194 -0.88 -7.42 -6.82
CA SER A 194 -1.47 -7.45 -5.46
C SER A 194 -2.90 -7.99 -5.40
N GLY A 195 -3.40 -8.60 -6.48
CA GLY A 195 -4.72 -9.19 -6.56
C GLY A 195 -4.81 -10.58 -5.90
N PRO A 196 -6.05 -11.09 -5.68
CA PRO A 196 -7.32 -10.48 -6.07
C PRO A 196 -7.70 -9.24 -5.24
N TYR A 197 -8.26 -8.20 -5.88
CA TYR A 197 -8.58 -6.92 -5.22
C TYR A 197 -9.49 -7.09 -4.00
N TRP A 198 -10.55 -7.88 -4.13
CA TRP A 198 -11.53 -8.04 -3.05
C TRP A 198 -10.91 -8.71 -1.82
N ASP A 199 -10.07 -9.73 -2.01
CA ASP A 199 -9.43 -10.42 -0.90
C ASP A 199 -8.40 -9.50 -0.22
N HIS A 200 -7.69 -8.68 -0.99
CA HIS A 200 -6.78 -7.66 -0.45
C HIS A 200 -7.52 -6.65 0.43
N VAL A 201 -8.61 -6.05 -0.07
CA VAL A 201 -9.42 -5.08 0.69
C VAL A 201 -10.04 -5.74 1.93
N LEU A 202 -10.61 -6.93 1.80
CA LEU A 202 -11.23 -7.64 2.92
C LEU A 202 -10.23 -7.98 4.03
N GLY A 203 -8.97 -8.27 3.69
CA GLY A 203 -7.92 -8.48 4.69
C GLY A 203 -7.78 -7.28 5.63
N TYR A 204 -7.63 -6.09 5.07
CA TYR A 204 -7.50 -4.85 5.85
C TYR A 204 -8.82 -4.42 6.51
N TRP A 205 -9.96 -4.67 5.86
CA TRP A 205 -11.27 -4.38 6.46
C TRP A 205 -11.52 -5.21 7.73
N ARG A 206 -11.22 -6.52 7.69
CA ARG A 206 -11.34 -7.40 8.86
C ARG A 206 -10.36 -6.99 9.96
N ALA A 207 -9.14 -6.60 9.60
CA ALA A 207 -8.16 -6.10 10.57
C ALA A 207 -8.61 -4.80 11.23
N HIS A 208 -9.23 -3.88 10.47
CA HIS A 208 -9.88 -2.68 10.99
C HIS A 208 -11.02 -2.99 11.95
N LEU A 209 -11.92 -3.90 11.59
CA LEU A 209 -13.02 -4.31 12.48
C LEU A 209 -12.51 -4.96 13.77
N ALA A 210 -11.42 -5.73 13.70
CA ALA A 210 -10.83 -6.37 14.86
C ALA A 210 -10.07 -5.40 15.78
N ASN A 211 -9.43 -4.36 15.21
CA ASN A 211 -8.63 -3.39 15.96
C ASN A 211 -8.58 -2.01 15.26
N PRO A 212 -9.62 -1.17 15.42
CA PRO A 212 -9.70 0.12 14.73
C PRO A 212 -8.68 1.15 15.22
N GLU A 213 -8.18 1.00 16.45
CA GLU A 213 -7.10 1.83 17.02
C GLU A 213 -5.74 1.56 16.37
N ARG A 214 -5.59 0.38 15.76
CA ARG A 214 -4.37 -0.05 15.09
C ARG A 214 -4.44 0.08 13.57
N VAL A 215 -5.62 -0.12 12.99
CA VAL A 215 -5.81 -0.09 11.53
C VAL A 215 -6.86 0.97 11.20
N LEU A 216 -6.42 2.10 10.65
CA LEU A 216 -7.30 3.13 10.13
C LEU A 216 -7.67 2.81 8.69
N PHE A 217 -8.96 2.66 8.41
CA PHE A 217 -9.47 2.35 7.08
C PHE A 217 -10.17 3.57 6.48
N PHE A 218 -9.69 4.04 5.35
CA PHE A 218 -10.29 5.12 4.57
C PHE A 218 -10.83 4.64 3.23
N ARG A 219 -11.87 5.32 2.74
CA ARG A 219 -12.33 5.23 1.35
C ARG A 219 -11.88 6.48 0.61
N TYR A 220 -11.29 6.30 -0.56
CA TYR A 220 -10.78 7.37 -1.40
C TYR A 220 -11.86 8.40 -1.75
N GLU A 221 -13.08 7.93 -1.99
CA GLU A 221 -14.23 8.75 -2.35
C GLU A 221 -14.67 9.66 -1.19
N GLU A 222 -14.63 9.15 0.04
CA GLU A 222 -14.90 9.92 1.26
C GLU A 222 -13.79 10.92 1.52
N MET A 223 -12.53 10.51 1.39
CA MET A 223 -11.37 11.39 1.49
C MET A 223 -11.44 12.53 0.47
N SER A 224 -11.84 12.23 -0.77
CA SER A 224 -11.94 13.22 -1.85
C SER A 224 -13.06 14.23 -1.61
N ARG A 225 -14.16 13.79 -0.97
CA ARG A 225 -15.31 14.61 -0.63
C ARG A 225 -15.01 15.57 0.52
N ASP A 226 -14.34 15.09 1.56
CA ASP A 226 -13.94 15.91 2.71
C ASP A 226 -12.49 15.61 3.13
N PRO A 227 -11.50 16.20 2.43
CA PRO A 227 -10.10 15.97 2.74
C PRO A 227 -9.71 16.45 4.15
N ALA A 228 -10.30 17.55 4.62
CA ALA A 228 -9.94 18.18 5.89
C ALA A 228 -10.35 17.27 7.08
N ALA A 229 -11.56 16.70 7.07
CA ALA A 229 -11.98 15.75 8.09
C ALA A 229 -11.07 14.51 8.14
N HIS A 230 -10.65 14.00 6.98
CA HIS A 230 -9.75 12.83 6.92
C HIS A 230 -8.33 13.15 7.37
N VAL A 231 -7.84 14.37 7.13
CA VAL A 231 -6.55 14.85 7.67
C VAL A 231 -6.59 14.94 9.20
N ARG A 232 -7.66 15.47 9.79
CA ARG A 232 -7.83 15.49 11.26
C ARG A 232 -7.83 14.08 11.84
N ARG A 233 -8.64 13.19 11.26
CA ARG A 233 -8.72 11.79 11.69
C ARG A 233 -7.39 11.05 11.54
N LEU A 234 -6.64 11.32 10.48
CA LEU A 234 -5.29 10.79 10.30
C LEU A 234 -4.35 11.29 11.41
N ALA A 235 -4.40 12.59 11.72
CA ALA A 235 -3.57 13.23 12.72
C ALA A 235 -3.83 12.66 14.13
N GLU A 236 -5.09 12.48 14.50
CA GLU A 236 -5.51 11.80 15.73
C GLU A 236 -4.97 10.37 15.78
N PHE A 237 -5.19 9.60 14.72
CA PHE A 237 -4.78 8.20 14.64
C PHE A 237 -3.27 8.01 14.80
N VAL A 238 -2.45 8.87 14.18
CA VAL A 238 -0.99 8.79 14.32
C VAL A 238 -0.45 9.39 15.62
N GLY A 239 -1.34 9.89 16.50
CA GLY A 239 -0.98 10.46 17.79
C GLY A 239 -0.41 11.88 17.71
N ARG A 240 -0.76 12.63 16.68
CA ARG A 240 -0.36 14.03 16.46
C ARG A 240 -1.55 14.92 16.08
N PRO A 241 -2.62 14.97 16.90
CA PRO A 241 -3.80 15.80 16.61
C PRO A 241 -3.40 17.27 16.43
N PHE A 242 -4.19 18.01 15.66
CA PHE A 242 -4.02 19.46 15.55
C PHE A 242 -4.45 20.13 16.86
N SER A 243 -3.70 21.13 17.33
CA SER A 243 -4.16 21.98 18.43
C SER A 243 -5.26 22.94 17.96
N ALA A 244 -5.99 23.55 18.90
CA ALA A 244 -6.96 24.60 18.59
C ALA A 244 -6.31 25.77 17.84
N GLU A 245 -5.08 26.16 18.24
CA GLU A 245 -4.29 27.18 17.54
C GLU A 245 -3.93 26.76 16.12
N GLU A 246 -3.45 25.52 15.91
CA GLU A 246 -3.16 25.00 14.56
C GLU A 246 -4.42 24.97 13.67
N GLU A 247 -5.60 24.69 14.26
CA GLU A 247 -6.89 24.73 13.55
C GLU A 247 -7.31 26.16 13.18
N GLU A 248 -7.20 27.10 14.12
CA GLU A 248 -7.51 28.52 13.91
C GLU A 248 -6.59 29.16 12.85
N ASP A 249 -5.32 28.77 12.83
CA ASP A 249 -4.32 29.21 11.85
C ASP A 249 -4.50 28.54 10.46
N GLY A 250 -5.46 27.63 10.31
CA GLY A 250 -5.74 26.96 9.05
C GLY A 250 -4.71 25.91 8.64
N ALA A 251 -4.00 25.29 9.59
CA ALA A 251 -2.97 24.30 9.30
C ALA A 251 -3.53 23.07 8.56
N VAL A 252 -4.76 22.66 8.87
CA VAL A 252 -5.44 21.55 8.17
C VAL A 252 -5.63 21.89 6.69
N ASP A 253 -6.13 23.09 6.40
CA ASP A 253 -6.35 23.55 5.03
C ASP A 253 -5.04 23.73 4.27
N ALA A 254 -3.97 24.17 4.96
CA ALA A 254 -2.64 24.27 4.38
C ALA A 254 -2.08 22.89 3.96
N VAL A 255 -2.25 21.85 4.79
CA VAL A 255 -1.89 20.47 4.45
C VAL A 255 -2.70 19.97 3.26
N VAL A 256 -4.03 20.14 3.29
CA VAL A 256 -4.93 19.73 2.19
C VAL A 256 -4.54 20.41 0.89
N LYS A 257 -4.32 21.73 0.92
CA LYS A 257 -3.94 22.53 -0.24
C LYS A 257 -2.62 22.05 -0.84
N LEU A 258 -1.59 21.87 -0.03
CA LEU A 258 -0.30 21.36 -0.47
C LEU A 258 -0.42 19.98 -1.12
N CYS A 259 -1.19 19.09 -0.50
CA CYS A 259 -1.30 17.70 -0.96
C CYS A 259 -2.24 17.51 -2.15
N SER A 260 -3.07 18.50 -2.47
CA SER A 260 -4.05 18.42 -3.56
C SER A 260 -3.40 18.21 -4.93
N PHE A 261 -2.14 18.65 -5.11
CA PHE A 261 -1.34 18.40 -6.33
C PHE A 261 -1.14 16.91 -6.63
N PHE A 262 -1.09 16.07 -5.60
CA PHE A 262 -0.90 14.63 -5.75
C PHE A 262 -2.21 13.86 -5.97
N ARG A 263 -3.34 14.56 -5.97
CA ARG A 263 -4.67 14.01 -6.24
C ARG A 263 -5.03 14.23 -7.72
N ARG A 264 -4.77 13.23 -8.56
CA ARG A 264 -5.15 13.24 -9.99
C ARG A 264 -6.37 12.37 -10.34
N GLY A 265 -6.77 11.47 -9.45
CA GLY A 265 -7.85 10.52 -9.71
C GLY A 265 -9.22 11.18 -9.60
N LEU A 266 -9.99 11.18 -10.69
CA LEU A 266 -11.41 11.52 -10.67
C LEU A 266 -12.21 10.35 -10.08
N VAL A 267 -13.26 10.66 -9.33
CA VAL A 267 -14.23 9.68 -8.83
C VAL A 267 -15.32 9.55 -9.89
N GLY A 268 -15.64 8.31 -10.29
CA GLY A 268 -16.64 8.03 -11.32
C GLY A 268 -16.12 8.04 -12.76
N ASP A 269 -14.80 8.19 -12.97
CA ASP A 269 -14.23 8.23 -14.32
C ASP A 269 -14.39 6.90 -15.06
N TRP A 270 -14.64 5.81 -14.32
CA TRP A 270 -14.95 4.52 -14.89
C TRP A 270 -16.14 4.52 -15.87
N GLU A 271 -17.09 5.46 -15.72
CA GLU A 271 -18.24 5.60 -16.63
C GLU A 271 -17.82 5.96 -18.06
N ASN A 272 -16.67 6.64 -18.23
CA ASN A 272 -16.15 7.04 -19.53
C ASN A 272 -15.43 5.89 -20.27
N HIS A 273 -15.17 4.77 -19.59
CA HIS A 273 -14.25 3.75 -20.06
C HIS A 273 -14.84 2.34 -20.06
N LEU A 274 -15.65 1.99 -19.07
CA LEU A 274 -16.20 0.64 -18.95
C LEU A 274 -17.58 0.55 -19.61
N SER A 275 -17.83 -0.56 -20.31
CA SER A 275 -19.19 -0.87 -20.74
C SER A 275 -20.12 -1.09 -19.52
N PRO A 276 -21.43 -0.81 -19.64
CA PRO A 276 -22.40 -1.08 -18.58
C PRO A 276 -22.43 -2.55 -18.14
N GLU A 277 -22.14 -3.48 -19.05
CA GLU A 277 -22.04 -4.91 -18.74
C GLU A 277 -20.86 -5.21 -17.83
N THR A 278 -19.67 -4.73 -18.20
CA THR A 278 -18.45 -4.91 -17.40
C THR A 278 -18.55 -4.23 -16.03
N ALA A 279 -19.12 -3.02 -15.97
CA ALA A 279 -19.39 -2.34 -14.70
C ALA A 279 -20.30 -3.18 -13.78
N ARG A 280 -21.42 -3.70 -14.32
CA ARG A 280 -22.33 -4.58 -13.55
C ARG A 280 -21.66 -5.87 -13.10
N LYS A 281 -20.78 -6.46 -13.91
CA LYS A 281 -20.02 -7.66 -13.52
C LYS A 281 -19.13 -7.37 -12.32
N ILE A 282 -18.39 -6.26 -12.34
CA ILE A 282 -17.52 -5.85 -11.22
C ILE A 282 -18.36 -5.56 -9.96
N ASP A 283 -19.50 -4.88 -10.11
CA ASP A 283 -20.41 -4.59 -8.99
C ASP A 283 -20.96 -5.90 -8.38
N ALA A 284 -21.37 -6.86 -9.21
CA ALA A 284 -21.87 -8.15 -8.73
C ALA A 284 -20.82 -8.94 -7.93
N ILE A 285 -19.55 -8.95 -8.39
CA ILE A 285 -18.45 -9.60 -7.64
C ILE A 285 -18.20 -8.85 -6.33
N THR A 286 -18.20 -7.51 -6.36
CA THR A 286 -17.98 -6.65 -5.20
C THR A 286 -19.03 -6.89 -4.13
N ASP A 287 -20.30 -6.87 -4.51
CA ASP A 287 -21.42 -7.17 -3.64
C ASP A 287 -21.30 -8.57 -3.04
N ALA A 288 -21.05 -9.59 -3.87
CA ALA A 288 -20.93 -10.97 -3.41
C ALA A 288 -19.80 -11.14 -2.38
N LYS A 289 -18.69 -10.43 -2.57
CA LYS A 289 -17.51 -10.51 -1.69
C LYS A 289 -17.66 -9.69 -0.41
N PHE A 290 -18.21 -8.48 -0.49
CA PHE A 290 -18.17 -7.51 0.60
C PHE A 290 -19.43 -7.49 1.47
N ARG A 291 -20.59 -7.87 0.93
CA ARG A 291 -21.88 -7.80 1.64
C ARG A 291 -21.87 -8.52 2.99
N ALA A 292 -21.28 -9.71 3.04
CA ALA A 292 -21.20 -10.50 4.28
C ALA A 292 -20.34 -9.84 5.38
N PHE A 293 -19.53 -8.85 5.04
CA PHE A 293 -18.62 -8.15 5.96
C PHE A 293 -19.05 -6.71 6.25
N GLY A 294 -20.22 -6.27 5.76
CA GLY A 294 -20.72 -4.91 5.97
C GLY A 294 -19.86 -3.82 5.29
N LEU A 295 -19.09 -4.19 4.26
CA LEU A 295 -18.29 -3.23 3.48
C LEU A 295 -19.05 -2.82 2.22
N SER A 296 -19.20 -1.52 2.01
CA SER A 296 -19.67 -0.91 0.75
C SER A 296 -18.57 0.01 0.21
N VAL A 297 -18.34 -0.01 -1.10
CA VAL A 297 -17.29 0.74 -1.81
C VAL A 297 -17.77 1.12 -3.21
#